data_AF-A0A7Y6N0L8-F1
#
_entry.id   AF-A0A7Y6N0L8-F1
#
_cell.length_a   1.000
_cell.length_b   1.000
_cell.length_c   1.000
_cell.angle_alpha   90.00
_cell.angle_beta   90.00
_cell.angle_gamma   90.00
#
_symmetry.space_group_name_H-M   'P 1'
#
loop_
_entity.id
_entity.type
_entity.pdbx_description
1 polymer ?
#
loop_
_entity_poly.entity_id
_entity_poly.type
_entity_poly.pdbx_seq_one_letter_code
_entity_poly.pdbx_strand_id
1 'polypeptide(L)'
;MLRITVELLPGGQEKGKRVIATADIARVSDGPFGALADYRVTLADAMLGEVGERAVVRSYPRFAGSVWDLVARGIAAALNQDTEALPARPAKPEVPVHTNEAGFRYVRLEEIPEPTRTFFDRKLAGSGIPDHGCAYAHDWFDFLNGQR
;
A
#
# COMPACT_ATOMS: atom_id res chain seq x y z
N MET A 1 -19.81 3.91 -11.89
CA MET A 1 -18.90 3.52 -10.81
C MET A 1 -17.96 2.48 -11.37
N LEU A 2 -16.65 2.66 -11.15
CA LEU A 2 -15.61 1.71 -11.55
C LEU A 2 -14.95 1.19 -10.28
N ARG A 3 -14.72 -0.12 -10.20
CA ARG A 3 -13.97 -0.76 -9.11
C ARG A 3 -12.76 -1.49 -9.68
N ILE A 4 -11.61 -1.29 -9.08
CA ILE A 4 -10.36 -2.00 -9.37
C ILE A 4 -10.05 -2.90 -8.17
N THR A 5 -9.62 -4.12 -8.46
CA THR A 5 -9.19 -5.09 -7.47
C THR A 5 -7.75 -5.48 -7.77
N VAL A 6 -6.88 -5.38 -6.76
CA VAL A 6 -5.50 -5.86 -6.83
C VAL A 6 -5.45 -7.20 -6.13
N GLU A 7 -5.04 -8.23 -6.87
CA GLU A 7 -4.95 -9.60 -6.37
C GLU A 7 -3.50 -10.06 -6.38
N LEU A 8 -3.09 -10.70 -5.29
CA LEU A 8 -1.83 -11.43 -5.24
C LEU A 8 -2.09 -12.86 -5.72
N LEU A 9 -1.36 -13.27 -6.76
CA LEU A 9 -1.33 -14.65 -7.27
C LEU A 9 0.01 -15.27 -6.91
N PRO A 10 0.10 -16.09 -5.84
CA PRO A 10 1.35 -16.74 -5.45
C PRO A 10 1.90 -17.59 -6.60
N GLY A 11 3.14 -17.33 -7.02
CA GLY A 11 3.75 -18.04 -8.15
C GLY A 11 3.01 -17.91 -9.48
N GLY A 12 2.17 -16.88 -9.64
CA GLY A 12 1.32 -16.69 -10.83
C GLY A 12 0.17 -17.70 -10.95
N GLN A 13 -0.16 -18.41 -9.87
CA GLN A 13 -1.23 -19.40 -9.85
C GLN A 13 -2.49 -18.84 -9.21
N GLU A 14 -3.65 -19.28 -9.69
CA GLU A 14 -4.96 -19.01 -9.07
C GLU A 14 -5.06 -19.64 -7.68
N LYS A 15 -4.36 -20.75 -7.45
CA LYS A 15 -4.35 -21.42 -6.15
C LYS A 15 -3.67 -20.53 -5.11
N GLY A 16 -4.42 -20.13 -4.09
CA GLY A 16 -3.93 -19.23 -3.04
C GLY A 16 -4.05 -17.74 -3.37
N LYS A 17 -4.75 -17.41 -4.47
CA LYS A 17 -5.17 -16.05 -4.81
C LYS A 17 -5.83 -15.36 -3.62
N ARG A 18 -5.50 -14.09 -3.43
CA ARG A 18 -6.20 -13.21 -2.47
C ARG A 18 -6.22 -11.78 -2.95
N VAL A 19 -7.31 -11.08 -2.64
CA VAL A 19 -7.40 -9.62 -2.80
C VAL A 19 -6.50 -8.97 -1.76
N ILE A 20 -5.64 -8.04 -2.19
CA ILE A 20 -4.75 -7.28 -1.31
C ILE A 20 -5.08 -5.79 -1.27
N ALA A 21 -5.76 -5.26 -2.30
CA ALA A 21 -6.24 -3.89 -2.31
C ALA A 21 -7.44 -3.73 -3.25
N THR A 22 -8.21 -2.67 -3.05
CA THR A 22 -9.28 -2.23 -3.95
C THR A 22 -9.25 -0.72 -4.13
N ALA A 23 -9.71 -0.25 -5.29
CA ALA A 23 -9.95 1.16 -5.55
C ALA A 23 -11.37 1.36 -6.10
N ASP A 24 -12.10 2.31 -5.53
CA ASP A 24 -13.40 2.76 -6.03
C ASP A 24 -13.28 4.12 -6.68
N ILE A 25 -13.73 4.22 -7.92
CA ILE A 25 -13.72 5.45 -8.71
C ILE A 25 -15.17 5.78 -9.10
N ALA A 26 -15.71 6.81 -8.44
CA ALA A 26 -17.08 7.24 -8.60
C ALA A 26 -17.12 8.61 -9.28
N ARG A 27 -17.89 8.71 -10.36
CA ARG A 27 -18.22 10.02 -10.94
C ARG A 27 -19.09 10.79 -9.95
N VAL A 28 -18.72 12.02 -9.62
CA VAL A 28 -19.41 12.85 -8.61
C VAL A 28 -19.98 14.15 -9.17
N SER A 29 -19.50 14.60 -10.33
CA SER A 29 -20.07 15.75 -11.06
C SER A 29 -19.92 15.53 -12.57
N ASP A 30 -20.73 16.24 -13.35
CA ASP A 30 -20.56 16.37 -14.79
C ASP A 30 -20.25 17.85 -15.12
N GLY A 31 -19.29 18.06 -16.01
CA GLY A 31 -19.01 19.37 -16.60
C GLY A 31 -19.95 19.70 -17.76
N PRO A 32 -19.77 20.85 -18.43
CA PRO A 32 -20.62 21.28 -19.53
C PRO A 32 -20.77 20.19 -20.60
N PHE A 33 -22.01 19.92 -21.01
CA PHE A 33 -22.37 18.92 -22.02
C PHE A 33 -21.91 17.47 -21.73
N GLY A 34 -21.48 17.17 -20.49
CA GLY A 34 -21.04 15.83 -20.08
C GLY A 34 -19.70 15.38 -20.68
N ALA A 35 -18.96 16.28 -21.32
CA ALA A 35 -17.64 16.00 -21.90
C ALA A 35 -16.54 15.90 -20.84
N LEU A 36 -16.69 16.64 -19.73
CA LEU A 36 -15.81 16.59 -18.57
C LEU A 36 -16.55 15.99 -17.38
N ALA A 37 -15.84 15.37 -16.45
CA ALA A 37 -16.41 14.94 -15.18
C ALA A 37 -15.37 14.90 -14.06
N ASP A 38 -15.84 15.07 -12.83
CA ASP A 38 -15.02 14.84 -11.65
C ASP A 38 -15.24 13.42 -11.14
N TYR A 39 -14.15 12.77 -10.74
CA TYR A 39 -14.13 11.42 -10.22
C TYR A 39 -13.53 11.39 -8.83
N ARG A 40 -14.33 10.99 -7.84
CA ARG A 40 -13.86 10.69 -6.49
C ARG A 40 -13.22 9.31 -6.46
N VAL A 41 -12.08 9.22 -5.80
CA VAL A 41 -11.30 7.99 -5.66
C VAL A 41 -11.16 7.63 -4.19
N THR A 42 -11.32 6.35 -3.88
CA THR A 42 -11.11 5.80 -2.53
C THR A 42 -10.29 4.53 -2.66
N LEU A 43 -9.16 4.47 -1.97
CA LEU A 43 -8.30 3.29 -1.94
C LEU A 43 -8.47 2.56 -0.61
N ALA A 44 -8.48 1.24 -0.66
CA ALA A 44 -8.44 0.40 0.52
C ALA A 44 -7.39 -0.70 0.34
N ASP A 45 -6.54 -0.86 1.34
CA ASP A 45 -5.58 -1.93 1.48
C ASP A 45 -6.13 -2.97 2.47
N ALA A 46 -6.01 -4.25 2.15
CA ALA A 46 -6.56 -5.33 2.97
C ALA A 46 -5.92 -5.42 4.37
N MET A 47 -4.76 -4.78 4.55
CA MET A 47 -4.02 -4.73 5.79
C MET A 47 -4.09 -3.36 6.47
N LEU A 48 -3.98 -2.27 5.70
CA LEU A 48 -3.94 -0.91 6.26
C LEU A 48 -5.33 -0.24 6.35
N GLY A 49 -6.37 -0.80 5.75
CA GLY A 49 -7.69 -0.17 5.67
C GLY A 49 -7.76 0.89 4.57
N GLU A 50 -8.50 1.98 4.79
CA GLU A 50 -8.55 3.11 3.83
C GLU A 50 -7.16 3.76 3.74
N VAL A 51 -6.59 3.88 2.53
CA VAL A 51 -5.24 4.39 2.30
C VAL A 51 -5.29 5.68 1.48
N GLY A 52 -4.50 6.67 1.89
CA GLY A 52 -4.49 7.99 1.28
C GLY A 52 -5.72 8.83 1.66
N GLU A 53 -5.75 10.05 1.15
CA GLU A 53 -6.94 10.89 1.29
C GLU A 53 -7.93 10.60 0.16
N ARG A 54 -9.21 10.87 0.39
CA ARG A 54 -10.23 10.78 -0.65
C ARG A 54 -9.94 11.83 -1.71
N ALA A 55 -9.40 11.37 -2.82
CA ALA A 55 -9.00 12.26 -3.90
C ALA A 55 -10.12 12.52 -4.91
N VAL A 56 -10.00 13.64 -5.63
CA VAL A 56 -10.87 13.99 -6.75
C VAL A 56 -10.02 14.32 -7.98
N VAL A 57 -10.11 13.46 -9.00
CA VAL A 57 -9.63 13.78 -10.34
C VAL A 57 -10.63 14.75 -10.97
N ARG A 58 -10.20 15.98 -11.27
CA ARG A 58 -11.09 17.06 -11.71
C ARG A 58 -11.10 17.23 -13.21
N SER A 59 -12.26 17.58 -13.76
CA SER A 59 -12.42 17.95 -15.17
C SER A 59 -11.85 16.92 -16.15
N TYR A 60 -11.97 15.63 -15.83
CA TYR A 60 -11.40 14.57 -16.66
C TYR A 60 -12.15 14.49 -18.01
N PRO A 61 -11.45 14.56 -19.16
CA PRO A 61 -12.08 14.49 -20.47
C PRO A 61 -12.58 13.07 -20.74
N ARG A 62 -13.90 12.90 -20.65
CA ARG A 62 -14.54 11.61 -20.83
C ARG A 62 -14.32 11.13 -22.27
N PHE A 63 -13.95 9.86 -22.41
CA PHE A 63 -13.68 9.19 -23.68
C PHE A 63 -12.41 9.65 -24.43
N ALA A 64 -11.62 10.57 -23.88
CA ALA A 64 -10.38 11.02 -24.51
C ALA A 64 -9.20 10.04 -24.32
N GLY A 65 -9.38 9.01 -23.48
CA GLY A 65 -8.35 8.03 -23.18
C GLY A 65 -8.93 6.70 -22.72
N SER A 66 -8.01 5.76 -22.49
CA SER A 66 -8.33 4.47 -21.88
C SER A 66 -8.83 4.67 -20.45
N VAL A 67 -9.73 3.79 -19.99
CA VAL A 67 -10.13 3.73 -18.57
C VAL A 67 -8.92 3.56 -17.65
N TRP A 68 -7.83 2.95 -18.13
CA TRP A 68 -6.59 2.78 -17.37
C TRP A 68 -5.85 4.09 -17.10
N ASP A 69 -6.00 5.11 -17.96
CA ASP A 69 -5.46 6.44 -17.70
C ASP A 69 -6.19 7.11 -16.53
N LEU A 70 -7.53 7.03 -16.50
CA LEU A 70 -8.32 7.48 -15.35
C LEU A 70 -7.95 6.73 -14.07
N VAL A 71 -7.76 5.41 -14.15
CA VAL A 71 -7.33 4.59 -13.00
C VAL A 71 -5.96 5.04 -12.50
N ALA A 72 -4.98 5.22 -13.39
CA ALA A 72 -3.64 5.63 -13.02
C ALA A 72 -3.63 7.02 -12.36
N ARG A 73 -4.33 7.99 -12.94
CA ARG A 73 -4.48 9.35 -12.37
C ARG A 73 -5.19 9.32 -11.03
N GLY A 74 -6.25 8.51 -10.92
CA GLY A 74 -7.00 8.36 -9.69
C GLY A 74 -6.17 7.78 -8.55
N ILE A 75 -5.42 6.71 -8.82
CA ILE A 75 -4.49 6.13 -7.85
C ILE A 75 -3.40 7.14 -7.49
N ALA A 76 -2.82 7.85 -8.46
CA ALA A 76 -1.80 8.86 -8.20
C ALA A 76 -2.33 9.99 -7.30
N ALA A 77 -3.50 10.53 -7.61
CA ALA A 77 -4.15 11.58 -6.81
C ALA A 77 -4.42 11.14 -5.38
N ALA A 78 -4.94 9.92 -5.17
CA ALA A 78 -5.20 9.38 -3.84
C ALA A 78 -3.91 9.13 -3.03
N LEU A 79 -2.81 8.78 -3.70
CA LEU A 79 -1.51 8.55 -3.05
C LEU A 79 -0.68 9.84 -2.86
N ASN A 80 -1.05 10.95 -3.50
CA ASN A 80 -0.24 12.17 -3.56
C ASN A 80 -1.06 13.45 -3.34
N GLN A 81 -1.95 13.45 -2.34
CA GLN A 81 -2.69 14.63 -1.88
C GLN A 81 -3.37 15.39 -3.04
N ASP A 82 -4.25 14.70 -3.79
CA ASP A 82 -4.99 15.24 -4.94
C ASP A 82 -4.13 15.62 -6.17
N THR A 83 -2.83 15.34 -6.15
CA THR A 83 -1.96 15.59 -7.31
C THR A 83 -1.92 14.36 -8.21
N GLU A 84 -2.23 14.51 -9.50
CA GLU A 84 -2.18 13.43 -10.51
C GLU A 84 -0.73 13.02 -10.90
N ALA A 85 0.16 12.92 -9.93
CA ALA A 85 1.52 12.42 -10.07
C ALA A 85 1.81 11.44 -8.93
N LEU A 86 2.59 10.40 -9.19
CA LEU A 86 2.97 9.47 -8.13
C LEU A 86 3.83 10.20 -7.06
N PRO A 87 3.69 9.84 -5.77
CA PRO A 87 4.61 10.31 -4.75
C PRO A 87 6.02 9.77 -5.03
N ALA A 88 7.02 10.31 -4.33
CA ALA A 88 8.38 9.80 -4.42
C ALA A 88 8.41 8.29 -4.15
N ARG A 89 9.27 7.57 -4.88
CA ARG A 89 9.43 6.13 -4.70
C ARG A 89 9.78 5.83 -3.23
N PRO A 90 9.05 4.93 -2.55
CA PRO A 90 9.37 4.57 -1.18
C PRO A 90 10.80 4.03 -1.05
N ALA A 91 11.51 4.50 -0.04
CA ALA A 91 12.83 3.98 0.33
C ALA A 91 12.68 2.71 1.18
N LYS A 92 13.70 1.86 1.17
CA LYS A 92 13.78 0.76 2.16
C LYS A 92 14.00 1.38 3.55
N PRO A 93 13.27 0.94 4.58
CA PRO A 93 13.45 1.47 5.92
C PRO A 93 14.81 1.05 6.48
N GLU A 94 15.55 2.03 6.98
CA GLU A 94 16.79 1.82 7.71
C GLU A 94 16.44 1.72 9.20
N VAL A 95 16.56 0.52 9.76
CA VAL A 95 16.24 0.23 11.16
C VAL A 95 17.50 -0.23 11.89
N PRO A 96 17.81 0.34 13.07
CA PRO A 96 18.96 -0.10 13.86
C PRO A 96 18.89 -1.58 14.25
N VAL A 97 20.04 -2.26 14.18
CA VAL A 97 20.18 -3.62 14.71
C VAL A 97 20.98 -3.57 16.00
N HIS A 98 20.36 -4.04 17.07
CA HIS A 98 20.92 -4.12 18.41
C HIS A 98 21.49 -5.50 18.69
N THR A 99 22.34 -5.59 19.70
CA THR A 99 22.88 -6.85 20.24
C THR A 99 22.70 -6.85 21.74
N ASN A 100 22.13 -7.91 22.33
CA ASN A 100 22.00 -8.04 23.78
C ASN A 100 23.24 -8.67 24.42
N GLU A 101 23.29 -8.72 25.76
CA GLU A 101 24.41 -9.30 26.51
C GLU A 101 24.65 -10.79 26.19
N ALA A 102 23.61 -11.51 25.77
CA ALA A 102 23.69 -12.90 25.33
C ALA A 102 24.15 -13.06 23.86
N GLY A 103 24.45 -11.96 23.15
CA GLY A 103 24.96 -11.96 21.78
C GLY A 103 23.88 -12.07 20.69
N PHE A 104 22.60 -12.06 21.02
CA PHE A 104 21.52 -12.11 20.04
C PHE A 104 21.33 -10.76 19.36
N ARG A 105 21.22 -10.78 18.02
CA ARG A 105 20.95 -9.60 17.20
C ARG A 105 19.45 -9.42 16.99
N TYR A 106 18.94 -8.22 17.24
CA TYR A 106 17.50 -7.93 17.18
C TYR A 106 17.21 -6.51 16.67
N VAL A 107 15.99 -6.29 16.21
CA VAL A 107 15.43 -4.97 15.91
C VAL A 107 14.29 -4.67 16.90
N ARG A 108 14.07 -3.41 17.23
CA ARG A 108 12.94 -3.00 18.06
C ARG A 108 11.77 -2.62 17.17
N LEU A 109 10.58 -3.13 17.47
CA LEU A 109 9.39 -2.86 16.67
C LEU A 109 9.03 -1.38 16.66
N GLU A 110 9.26 -0.65 17.75
CA GLU A 110 9.01 0.80 17.85
C GLU A 110 9.90 1.65 16.92
N GLU A 111 11.08 1.15 16.55
CA GLU A 111 12.02 1.84 15.66
C GLU A 111 11.70 1.61 14.17
N ILE A 112 10.78 0.69 13.86
CA ILE A 112 10.35 0.42 12.50
C ILE A 112 9.30 1.48 12.11
N PRO A 113 9.50 2.22 11.01
CA PRO A 113 8.53 3.21 10.58
C PRO A 113 7.26 2.54 10.05
N GLU A 114 6.11 3.19 10.25
CA GLU A 114 4.88 2.82 9.54
C GLU A 114 4.97 3.17 8.04
N PRO A 115 4.32 2.41 7.15
CA PRO A 115 3.47 1.24 7.43
C PRO A 115 4.24 -0.07 7.61
N THR A 116 5.57 -0.06 7.49
CA THR A 116 6.39 -1.28 7.48
C THR A 116 6.25 -2.07 8.78
N ARG A 117 6.17 -1.38 9.92
CA ARG A 117 5.95 -2.01 11.22
C ARG A 117 4.69 -2.85 11.24
N THR A 118 3.56 -2.29 10.79
CA THR A 118 2.29 -3.03 10.69
C THR A 118 2.45 -4.29 9.86
N PHE A 119 3.07 -4.20 8.67
CA PHE A 119 3.34 -5.36 7.81
C PHE A 119 4.21 -6.43 8.48
N PHE A 120 5.28 -6.01 9.14
CA PHE A 120 6.23 -6.91 9.77
C PHE A 120 5.62 -7.60 11.01
N ASP A 121 4.89 -6.87 11.84
CA ASP A 121 4.27 -7.40 13.06
C ASP A 121 3.29 -8.55 12.74
N ARG A 122 2.45 -8.39 11.71
CA ARG A 122 1.55 -9.46 11.26
C ARG A 122 2.30 -10.69 10.74
N LYS A 123 3.46 -10.48 10.11
CA LYS A 123 4.32 -11.56 9.60
C LYS A 123 5.08 -12.27 10.71
N LEU A 124 5.33 -11.59 11.83
CA LEU A 124 5.94 -12.18 13.01
C LEU A 124 4.99 -13.07 13.82
N ALA A 125 3.68 -13.01 13.61
CA ALA A 125 2.71 -13.83 14.34
C ALA A 125 3.12 -15.34 14.35
N GLY A 126 3.40 -15.87 15.54
CA GLY A 126 3.86 -17.25 15.73
C GLY A 126 5.38 -17.47 15.68
N SER A 127 6.17 -16.40 15.50
CA SER A 127 7.64 -16.44 15.56
C SER A 127 8.14 -16.32 17.00
N GLY A 128 9.31 -16.89 17.28
CA GLY A 128 10.00 -16.63 18.53
C GLY A 128 10.51 -15.19 18.58
N ILE A 129 10.49 -14.59 19.78
CA ILE A 129 11.00 -13.22 19.99
C ILE A 129 12.18 -13.24 20.96
N PRO A 130 13.21 -12.40 20.74
CA PRO A 130 14.33 -12.29 21.67
C PRO A 130 13.93 -11.61 22.99
N ASP A 131 12.96 -10.69 22.93
CA ASP A 131 12.36 -9.99 24.06
C ASP A 131 11.03 -9.34 23.62
N HIS A 132 10.21 -8.87 24.56
CA HIS A 132 8.99 -8.13 24.29
C HIS A 132 9.28 -6.87 23.45
N GLY A 133 8.48 -6.66 22.40
CA GLY A 133 8.64 -5.51 21.49
C GLY A 133 9.87 -5.61 20.57
N CYS A 134 10.53 -6.76 20.51
CA CYS A 134 11.69 -7.00 19.68
C CYS A 134 11.45 -8.17 18.73
N ALA A 135 12.19 -8.17 17.61
CA ALA A 135 12.24 -9.28 16.66
C ALA A 135 13.68 -9.61 16.34
N TYR A 136 13.99 -10.88 16.04
CA TYR A 136 15.35 -11.21 15.65
C TYR A 136 15.74 -10.48 14.36
N ALA A 137 17.01 -10.09 14.25
CA ALA A 137 17.50 -9.38 13.07
C ALA A 137 17.39 -10.23 11.80
N HIS A 138 17.49 -11.56 11.89
CA HIS A 138 17.31 -12.43 10.73
C HIS A 138 15.86 -12.42 10.23
N ASP A 139 14.85 -12.43 11.13
CA ASP A 139 13.44 -12.32 10.74
C ASP A 139 13.18 -11.01 10.00
N TRP A 140 13.79 -9.92 10.46
CA TRP A 140 13.72 -8.62 9.80
C TRP A 140 14.32 -8.64 8.39
N PHE A 141 15.49 -9.23 8.21
CA PHE A 141 16.13 -9.32 6.89
C PHE A 141 15.36 -10.26 5.95
N ASP A 142 14.85 -11.38 6.44
CA ASP A 142 14.03 -12.31 5.66
C ASP A 142 12.76 -11.62 5.16
N PHE A 143 12.11 -10.83 6.03
CA PHE A 143 10.96 -10.01 5.67
C PHE A 143 11.29 -9.00 4.56
N LEU A 144 12.39 -8.24 4.70
CA LEU A 144 12.80 -7.26 3.68
C LEU A 144 13.18 -7.90 2.34
N ASN A 145 13.64 -9.16 2.36
CA ASN A 145 13.99 -9.93 1.16
C ASN A 145 12.80 -10.72 0.59
N GLY A 146 11.62 -10.65 1.21
CA GLY A 146 10.43 -11.38 0.78
C GLY A 146 10.52 -12.90 0.98
N GLN A 147 11.42 -13.35 1.86
CA GLN A 147 11.61 -14.76 2.19
C GLN A 147 10.66 -15.26 3.30
N ARG A 148 9.94 -14.34 3.95
CA ARG A 148 8.99 -14.64 5.03
C ARG A 148 7.67 -13.88 4.94
#